data_AF-A0A967IA48-F1
#
_entry.id   AF-A0A967IA48-F1
#
_cell.length_a   1.000
_cell.length_b   1.000
_cell.length_c   1.000
_cell.angle_alpha   90.00
_cell.angle_beta   90.00
_cell.angle_gamma   90.00
#
_symmetry.space_group_name_H-M   'P 1'
#
loop_
_entity.id
_entity.type
_entity.pdbx_description
1 polymer ?
#
loop_
_entity_poly.entity_id
_entity_poly.type
_entity_poly.pdbx_seq_one_letter_code
_entity_poly.pdbx_strand_id
1 'polypeptide(L)'
;VFFGVVLYWLNIVMTTYGRLHPVLSVTAYFLLVAYLALYFGAATWAAARLQEKLSLSPVLTLPILWVALEFMRSLLLSGFPWASLGYSQQSHPLLYQSADLFGIYGVGALIVMSNAVLAALIEWLRRRRSRPFPWRGVTVFAALFLVNIAYGSWRLDESVDRRERQLQVTLVQGNIDQAVKWSPAYQKKTVDIYRRLSLDAPKDGTDLFIWPESATPFYFQEGRELAREVVEVATMTNSYLLFGSPAYERANQDYTFLNSAFLLGPGGSVLGRSDKVHLVPFGEYVPLGSLLPFIDKLVVGIGDFSPGTVSPLSMNGTRLGVLVCYEAIFPELA
;
A
#
# COMPACT_ATOMS: atom_id res chain seq x y z
N VAL A 1 8.92 16.65 12.60
CA VAL A 1 7.76 17.47 12.16
C VAL A 1 6.99 16.79 11.04
N PHE A 2 7.58 16.58 9.85
CA PHE A 2 6.90 15.99 8.68
C PHE A 2 6.08 14.73 9.00
N PHE A 3 6.73 13.65 9.47
CA PHE A 3 6.02 12.41 9.83
C PHE A 3 5.02 12.57 10.97
N GLY A 4 5.25 13.51 11.89
CA GLY A 4 4.27 13.82 12.92
C GLY A 4 2.97 14.29 12.26
N VAL A 5 3.03 15.34 11.45
CA VAL A 5 1.85 15.88 10.79
C VAL A 5 1.19 14.86 9.86
N VAL A 6 1.96 14.10 9.09
CA VAL A 6 1.38 13.16 8.10
C VAL A 6 0.75 11.92 8.75
N LEU A 7 1.28 11.46 9.89
CA LEU A 7 0.86 10.20 10.52
C LEU A 7 -0.02 10.40 11.75
N TYR A 8 -0.57 11.59 11.97
CA TYR A 8 -1.41 11.91 13.14
C TYR A 8 -2.59 10.94 13.30
N TRP A 9 -3.13 10.44 12.19
CA TRP A 9 -4.26 9.53 12.15
C TRP A 9 -3.98 8.17 12.81
N LEU A 10 -2.71 7.76 12.92
CA LEU A 10 -2.33 6.52 13.62
C LEU A 10 -2.75 6.56 15.10
N ASN A 11 -2.68 7.72 15.73
CA ASN A 11 -3.11 7.88 17.12
C ASN A 11 -4.62 7.65 17.27
N ILE A 12 -5.42 8.06 16.27
CA ILE A 12 -6.88 7.83 16.24
C ILE A 12 -7.15 6.33 16.12
N VAL A 13 -6.42 5.64 15.23
CA VAL A 13 -6.57 4.19 15.03
C VAL A 13 -6.23 3.41 16.30
N MET A 14 -5.09 3.74 16.93
CA MET A 14 -4.63 3.07 18.16
C MET A 14 -5.56 3.25 19.35
N THR A 15 -6.10 4.46 19.53
CA THR A 15 -7.01 4.75 20.66
C THR A 15 -8.43 4.26 20.41
N THR A 16 -8.98 4.49 19.21
CA THR A 16 -10.40 4.22 18.90
C THR A 16 -10.64 2.73 18.65
N TYR A 17 -9.82 2.11 17.81
CA TYR A 17 -10.02 0.71 17.40
C TYR A 17 -9.18 -0.26 18.21
N GLY A 18 -7.95 0.13 18.56
CA GLY A 18 -7.07 -0.69 19.42
C GLY A 18 -7.32 -0.56 20.90
N ARG A 19 -8.15 0.40 21.34
CA ARG A 19 -8.44 0.69 22.75
C ARG A 19 -7.18 0.90 23.59
N LEU A 20 -6.08 1.31 22.97
CA LEU A 20 -4.82 1.55 23.64
C LEU A 20 -4.93 2.80 24.51
N HIS A 21 -4.36 2.77 25.71
CA HIS A 21 -4.35 3.93 26.61
C HIS A 21 -3.74 5.15 25.89
N PRO A 22 -4.34 6.36 25.94
CA PRO A 22 -3.91 7.51 25.15
C PRO A 22 -2.42 7.85 25.30
N VAL A 23 -1.88 7.73 26.51
CA VAL A 23 -0.45 7.97 26.77
C VAL A 23 0.44 6.98 26.03
N LEU A 24 0.08 5.69 26.01
CA LEU A 24 0.83 4.67 25.29
C LEU A 24 0.74 4.88 23.78
N SER A 25 -0.46 5.22 23.29
CA SER A 25 -0.69 5.52 21.88
C SER A 25 0.15 6.70 21.38
N VAL A 26 0.14 7.82 22.11
CA VAL A 26 0.96 9.00 21.79
C VAL A 26 2.46 8.68 21.86
N THR A 27 2.88 7.88 22.84
CA THR A 27 4.28 7.46 22.97
C THR A 27 4.73 6.61 21.79
N ALA A 28 3.96 5.57 21.43
CA ALA A 28 4.25 4.71 20.28
C ALA A 28 4.27 5.50 18.96
N TYR A 29 3.32 6.41 18.79
CA TYR A 29 3.28 7.32 17.64
C TYR A 29 4.54 8.20 17.55
N PHE A 30 4.98 8.84 18.64
CA PHE A 30 6.20 9.66 18.61
C PHE A 30 7.48 8.83 18.41
N LEU A 31 7.52 7.60 18.93
CA LEU A 31 8.63 6.66 18.67
C LEU A 31 8.72 6.31 17.17
N LEU A 32 7.58 6.01 16.54
CA LEU A 32 7.52 5.78 15.09
C LEU A 32 7.97 7.02 14.31
N VAL A 33 7.47 8.21 14.68
CA VAL A 33 7.86 9.49 14.06
C VAL A 33 9.36 9.73 14.19
N ALA A 34 9.95 9.45 15.36
CA ALA A 34 11.38 9.58 15.59
C ALA A 34 12.17 8.61 14.72
N TYR A 35 11.78 7.32 14.69
CA TYR A 35 12.38 6.29 13.84
C TYR A 35 12.36 6.70 12.35
N LEU A 36 11.22 7.14 11.82
CA LEU A 36 11.11 7.55 10.42
C LEU A 36 11.93 8.82 10.13
N ALA A 37 12.00 9.75 11.09
CA ALA A 37 12.80 10.96 10.95
C ALA A 37 14.30 10.68 10.89
N LEU A 38 14.78 9.54 11.44
CA LEU A 38 16.20 9.15 11.33
C LEU A 38 16.64 8.98 9.88
N TYR A 39 15.77 8.48 8.99
CA TYR A 39 16.11 8.32 7.57
C TYR A 39 16.34 9.68 6.89
N PHE A 40 15.48 10.66 7.14
CA PHE A 40 15.64 12.02 6.60
C PHE A 40 16.87 12.71 7.22
N GLY A 41 17.07 12.53 8.53
CA GLY A 41 18.23 13.04 9.25
C GLY A 41 19.54 12.45 8.71
N ALA A 42 19.59 11.13 8.50
CA ALA A 42 20.76 10.45 7.98
C ALA A 42 21.08 10.85 6.54
N ALA A 43 20.08 10.98 5.66
CA ALA A 43 20.28 11.41 4.27
C ALA A 43 20.89 12.82 4.20
N THR A 44 20.29 13.75 4.94
CA THR A 44 20.73 15.16 4.96
C THR A 44 22.09 15.32 5.65
N TRP A 45 22.32 14.63 6.76
CA TRP A 45 23.60 14.59 7.45
C TRP A 45 24.72 14.02 6.58
N ALA A 46 24.48 12.88 5.92
CA ALA A 46 25.47 12.25 5.06
C ALA A 46 25.81 13.14 3.85
N ALA A 47 24.81 13.76 3.22
CA ALA A 47 25.03 14.70 2.13
C ALA A 47 25.89 15.91 2.58
N ALA A 48 25.62 16.46 3.76
CA ALA A 48 26.41 17.54 4.34
C ALA A 48 27.85 17.11 4.66
N ARG A 49 28.05 15.91 5.23
CA ARG A 49 29.39 15.35 5.50
C ARG A 49 30.20 15.13 4.23
N LEU A 50 29.57 14.65 3.16
CA LEU A 50 30.21 14.50 1.84
C LEU A 50 30.61 15.85 1.24
N GLN A 51 29.78 16.89 1.44
CA GLN A 51 30.14 18.23 1.04
C GLN A 51 31.33 18.77 1.83
N GLU A 52 31.33 18.62 3.16
CA GLU A 52 32.39 19.12 4.03
C GLU A 52 33.74 18.41 3.79
N LYS A 53 33.73 17.08 3.70
CA LYS A 53 34.95 16.27 3.62
C LYS A 53 35.49 16.07 2.21
N LEU A 54 34.59 15.96 1.22
CA LEU A 54 34.94 15.59 -0.15
C LEU A 54 34.57 16.66 -1.18
N SER A 55 34.02 17.80 -0.75
CA SER A 55 33.55 18.89 -1.63
C SER A 55 32.53 18.44 -2.69
N LEU A 56 31.79 17.35 -2.42
CA LEU A 56 30.74 16.87 -3.30
C LEU A 56 29.49 17.74 -3.17
N SER A 57 28.86 18.07 -4.30
CA SER A 57 27.67 18.92 -4.30
C SER A 57 26.46 18.19 -3.69
N PRO A 58 25.77 18.78 -2.69
CA PRO A 58 24.51 18.25 -2.17
C PRO A 58 23.44 18.04 -3.24
N VAL A 59 23.49 18.82 -4.34
CA VAL A 59 22.58 18.66 -5.48
C VAL A 59 22.70 17.27 -6.12
N LEU A 60 23.90 16.67 -6.08
CA LEU A 60 24.15 15.34 -6.65
C LEU A 60 24.09 14.24 -5.59
N THR A 61 24.55 14.50 -4.37
CA THR A 61 24.62 13.47 -3.32
C THR A 61 23.29 13.26 -2.59
N LEU A 62 22.52 14.32 -2.32
CA LEU A 62 21.29 14.22 -1.54
C LEU A 62 20.21 13.37 -2.22
N PRO A 63 19.92 13.49 -3.54
CA PRO A 63 18.92 12.64 -4.19
C PRO A 63 19.23 11.14 -4.09
N ILE A 64 20.51 10.78 -4.25
CA ILE A 64 20.99 9.39 -4.18
C ILE A 64 20.83 8.86 -2.75
N LEU A 65 21.30 9.61 -1.76
CA LEU A 65 21.21 9.23 -0.34
C LEU A 65 19.76 9.17 0.13
N TRP A 66 18.92 10.09 -0.34
CA TRP A 66 17.51 10.13 0.00
C TRP A 66 16.79 8.88 -0.50
N VAL A 67 16.95 8.55 -1.78
CA VAL A 67 16.35 7.35 -2.37
C VAL A 67 16.87 6.08 -1.71
N ALA A 68 18.18 5.98 -1.48
CA ALA A 68 18.75 4.81 -0.81
C ALA A 68 18.15 4.60 0.59
N LEU A 69 17.99 5.67 1.37
CA LEU A 69 17.40 5.58 2.70
C LEU A 69 15.88 5.43 2.68
N GLU A 70 15.20 5.99 1.68
CA GLU A 70 13.76 5.76 1.46
C GLU A 70 13.48 4.30 1.08
N PHE A 71 14.34 3.69 0.26
CA PHE A 71 14.30 2.25 -0.04
C PHE A 71 14.65 1.41 1.19
N MET A 72 15.69 1.75 1.96
CA MET A 72 15.99 1.04 3.21
C MET A 72 14.81 1.12 4.21
N ARG A 73 14.08 2.23 4.24
CA ARG A 73 12.87 2.41 5.05
C ARG A 73 11.71 1.51 4.60
N SER A 74 11.67 1.07 3.33
CA SER A 74 10.68 0.09 2.87
C SER A 74 11.03 -1.35 3.25
N LEU A 75 12.26 -1.62 3.72
CA LEU A 75 12.74 -2.98 4.04
C LEU A 75 12.94 -3.22 5.54
N LEU A 76 13.49 -2.25 6.26
CA LEU A 76 13.86 -2.43 7.66
C LEU A 76 12.64 -2.51 8.58
N LEU A 77 12.68 -3.42 9.57
CA LEU A 77 11.62 -3.62 10.57
C LEU A 77 10.23 -3.83 9.91
N SER A 78 10.16 -4.79 8.98
CA SER A 78 9.02 -5.06 8.08
C SER A 78 8.67 -3.95 7.09
N GLY A 79 9.34 -2.80 7.13
CA GLY A 79 9.12 -1.74 6.16
C GLY A 79 7.93 -0.84 6.48
N PHE A 80 8.14 0.46 6.29
CA PHE A 80 7.08 1.47 6.40
C PHE A 80 7.25 2.53 5.30
N PRO A 81 6.94 2.21 4.03
CA PRO A 81 7.13 3.11 2.88
C PRO A 81 6.06 4.21 2.78
N TRP A 82 5.47 4.64 3.90
CA TRP A 82 4.47 5.70 3.91
C TRP A 82 5.07 7.07 3.58
N ALA A 83 4.30 7.94 2.92
CA ALA A 83 4.68 9.32 2.60
C ALA A 83 5.98 9.46 1.77
N SER A 84 6.27 8.50 0.90
CA SER A 84 7.37 8.61 -0.07
C SER A 84 7.13 9.77 -1.04
N LEU A 85 8.17 10.55 -1.30
CA LEU A 85 8.03 11.84 -2.00
C LEU A 85 7.48 11.69 -3.42
N GLY A 86 7.85 10.62 -4.12
CA GLY A 86 7.42 10.39 -5.50
C GLY A 86 5.89 10.40 -5.67
N TYR A 87 5.13 9.91 -4.67
CA TYR A 87 3.66 9.88 -4.74
C TYR A 87 3.03 11.27 -4.79
N SER A 88 3.74 12.31 -4.35
CA SER A 88 3.27 13.70 -4.47
C SER A 88 3.04 14.14 -5.92
N GLN A 89 3.62 13.43 -6.89
CA GLN A 89 3.48 13.76 -8.32
C GLN A 89 2.32 13.03 -8.99
N GLN A 90 1.54 12.19 -8.29
CA GLN A 90 0.49 11.36 -8.89
C GLN A 90 -0.55 12.14 -9.70
N SER A 91 -0.80 13.42 -9.37
CA SER A 91 -1.72 14.28 -10.14
C SER A 91 -1.09 14.90 -11.40
N HIS A 92 0.16 14.59 -11.71
CA HIS A 92 0.91 15.11 -12.84
C HIS A 92 1.47 13.96 -13.72
N PRO A 93 0.64 13.35 -14.60
CA PRO A 93 1.02 12.22 -15.44
C PRO A 93 2.37 12.36 -16.13
N LEU A 94 2.65 13.53 -16.71
CA LEU A 94 3.90 13.80 -17.41
C LEU A 94 5.15 13.66 -16.53
N LEU A 95 5.05 13.90 -15.22
CA LEU A 95 6.18 13.94 -14.31
C LEU A 95 6.57 12.58 -13.74
N TYR A 96 5.62 11.63 -13.65
CA TYR A 96 5.86 10.35 -12.97
C TYR A 96 6.01 9.16 -13.91
N GLN A 97 5.87 9.30 -15.23
CA GLN A 97 5.93 8.14 -16.14
C GLN A 97 7.20 7.30 -15.97
N SER A 98 8.35 7.93 -15.67
CA SER A 98 9.62 7.23 -15.41
C SER A 98 9.59 6.27 -14.19
N ALA A 99 8.50 6.26 -13.42
CA ALA A 99 8.27 5.27 -12.39
C ALA A 99 8.14 3.84 -12.94
N ASP A 100 7.81 3.65 -14.22
CA ASP A 100 7.84 2.32 -14.84
C ASP A 100 9.26 1.76 -15.05
N LEU A 101 10.28 2.62 -15.14
CA LEU A 101 11.69 2.24 -15.26
C LEU A 101 12.41 2.15 -13.91
N PHE A 102 12.15 3.12 -13.03
CA PHE A 102 12.94 3.34 -11.81
C PHE A 102 12.12 3.22 -10.53
N GLY A 103 10.85 2.83 -10.64
CA GLY A 103 9.90 2.87 -9.54
C GLY A 103 9.64 4.30 -9.05
N ILE A 104 8.90 4.40 -7.95
CA ILE A 104 8.59 5.68 -7.30
C ILE A 104 9.84 6.46 -6.87
N TYR A 105 10.95 5.76 -6.68
CA TYR A 105 12.23 6.28 -6.25
C TYR A 105 12.88 7.21 -7.27
N GLY A 106 12.79 6.93 -8.58
CA GLY A 106 13.32 7.81 -9.62
C GLY A 106 12.64 9.19 -9.61
N VAL A 107 11.30 9.18 -9.45
CA VAL A 107 10.50 10.41 -9.30
C VAL A 107 10.88 11.13 -8.01
N GLY A 108 11.05 10.39 -6.91
CA GLY A 108 11.55 10.93 -5.64
C GLY A 108 12.91 11.62 -5.76
N ALA A 109 13.86 11.02 -6.48
CA ALA A 109 15.19 11.60 -6.74
C ALA A 109 15.07 12.94 -7.46
N LEU A 110 14.23 13.04 -8.50
CA LEU A 110 14.03 14.28 -9.25
C LEU A 110 13.43 15.40 -8.39
N ILE A 111 12.50 15.08 -7.49
CA ILE A 111 11.94 16.04 -6.54
C ILE A 111 13.03 16.53 -5.57
N VAL A 112 13.81 15.63 -4.99
CA VAL A 112 14.87 16.00 -4.06
C VAL A 112 15.94 16.84 -4.78
N MET A 113 16.29 16.47 -6.01
CA MET A 113 17.26 17.19 -6.82
C MET A 113 16.77 18.59 -7.19
N SER A 114 15.50 18.75 -7.58
CA SER A 114 14.93 20.05 -7.91
C SER A 114 14.95 21.01 -6.72
N ASN A 115 14.60 20.50 -5.53
CA ASN A 115 14.66 21.26 -4.28
C ASN A 115 16.11 21.60 -3.88
N ALA A 116 17.05 20.68 -4.08
CA ALA A 116 18.47 20.92 -3.81
C ALA A 116 19.05 21.99 -4.77
N VAL A 117 18.67 21.97 -6.05
CA VAL A 117 19.02 23.03 -7.02
C VAL A 117 18.45 24.37 -6.56
N LEU A 118 17.16 24.42 -6.21
CA LEU A 118 16.52 25.64 -5.74
C LEU A 118 17.21 26.21 -4.50
N ALA A 119 17.53 25.35 -3.53
CA ALA A 119 18.27 25.75 -2.33
C ALA A 119 19.66 26.32 -2.67
N ALA A 120 20.41 25.68 -3.56
CA ALA A 120 21.71 26.15 -4.01
C ALA A 120 21.64 27.49 -4.76
N LEU A 121 20.60 27.70 -5.59
CA LEU A 121 20.36 28.96 -6.27
C LEU A 121 20.01 30.09 -5.30
N ILE A 122 19.16 29.82 -4.31
CA ILE A 122 18.81 30.78 -3.26
C ILE A 122 20.05 31.16 -2.44
N GLU A 123 20.90 30.18 -2.09
CA GLU A 123 22.14 30.45 -1.36
C GLU A 123 23.10 31.33 -2.19
N TRP A 124 23.26 31.02 -3.47
CA TRP A 124 24.09 31.80 -4.40
C TRP A 124 23.61 33.26 -4.52
N LEU A 125 22.29 33.47 -4.62
CA LEU A 125 21.68 34.82 -4.66
C LEU A 125 21.92 35.58 -3.35
N ARG A 126 21.71 34.93 -2.19
CA ARG A 126 21.84 35.56 -0.87
C ARG A 126 23.29 35.93 -0.54
N ARG A 127 24.26 35.09 -0.91
CA ARG A 127 25.68 35.30 -0.60
C ARG A 127 26.42 36.12 -1.66
N ARG A 128 25.70 36.85 -2.53
CA ARG A 128 26.21 37.78 -3.57
C ARG A 128 27.59 37.39 -4.13
N ARG A 129 27.63 36.30 -4.93
CA ARG A 129 28.82 35.84 -5.68
C ARG A 129 30.03 35.36 -4.85
N SER A 130 29.95 35.24 -3.53
CA SER A 130 31.06 34.66 -2.74
C SER A 130 31.22 33.15 -2.94
N ARG A 131 30.26 32.49 -3.58
CA ARG A 131 30.32 31.08 -3.99
C ARG A 131 30.12 30.98 -5.51
N PRO A 132 30.80 30.03 -6.18
CA PRO A 132 30.59 29.80 -7.61
C PRO A 132 29.14 29.35 -7.86
N PHE A 133 28.61 29.72 -9.02
CA PHE A 133 27.27 29.29 -9.44
C PHE A 133 27.22 27.75 -9.54
N PRO A 134 26.16 27.07 -9.04
CA PRO A 134 26.06 25.61 -8.99
C PRO A 134 25.77 24.96 -10.35
N TRP A 135 26.48 25.39 -11.41
CA TRP A 135 26.18 25.03 -12.80
C TRP A 135 26.11 23.52 -13.02
N ARG A 136 27.04 22.74 -12.45
CA ARG A 136 27.03 21.27 -12.62
C ARG A 136 25.72 20.66 -12.15
N GLY A 137 25.26 21.05 -10.95
CA GLY A 137 24.01 20.55 -10.40
C GLY A 137 22.80 20.98 -11.21
N VAL A 138 22.77 22.25 -11.63
CA VAL A 138 21.71 22.81 -12.49
C VAL A 138 21.66 22.10 -13.84
N THR A 139 22.81 21.87 -14.48
CA THR A 139 22.90 21.22 -15.79
C THR A 139 22.47 19.76 -15.72
N VAL A 140 22.93 19.00 -14.72
CA VAL A 140 22.51 17.60 -14.56
C VAL A 140 21.01 17.54 -14.27
N PHE A 141 20.49 18.39 -13.38
CA PHE A 141 19.05 18.44 -13.11
C PHE A 141 18.25 18.78 -14.36
N ALA A 142 18.64 19.83 -15.09
CA ALA A 142 17.94 20.25 -16.31
C ALA A 142 17.93 19.12 -17.35
N ALA A 143 19.07 18.44 -17.55
CA ALA A 143 19.16 17.30 -18.46
C ALA A 143 18.21 16.15 -18.04
N LEU A 144 18.28 15.72 -16.77
CA LEU A 144 17.43 14.65 -16.26
C LEU A 144 15.94 15.02 -16.28
N PHE A 145 15.62 16.26 -15.94
CA PHE A 145 14.25 16.77 -15.98
C PHE A 145 13.71 16.79 -17.42
N LEU A 146 14.48 17.29 -18.39
CA LEU A 146 14.08 17.29 -19.80
C LEU A 146 13.92 15.87 -20.33
N VAL A 147 14.81 14.94 -19.97
CA VAL A 147 14.67 13.52 -20.32
C VAL A 147 13.41 12.93 -19.71
N ASN A 148 13.11 13.22 -18.45
CA ASN A 148 11.89 12.75 -17.78
C ASN A 148 10.62 13.28 -18.46
N ILE A 149 10.60 14.56 -18.85
CA ILE A 149 9.48 15.16 -19.58
C ILE A 149 9.33 14.55 -20.97
N ALA A 150 10.43 14.39 -21.71
CA ALA A 150 10.42 13.79 -23.04
C ALA A 150 9.95 12.33 -22.98
N TYR A 151 10.47 11.55 -22.03
CA TYR A 151 10.03 10.19 -21.78
C TYR A 151 8.56 10.12 -21.40
N GLY A 152 8.11 11.00 -20.49
CA GLY A 152 6.72 11.04 -20.06
C GLY A 152 5.76 11.40 -21.20
N SER A 153 6.13 12.34 -22.06
CA SER A 153 5.36 12.67 -23.25
C SER A 153 5.29 11.50 -24.22
N TRP A 154 6.40 10.79 -24.43
CA TRP A 154 6.45 9.61 -25.28
C TRP A 154 5.59 8.46 -24.72
N ARG A 155 5.67 8.18 -23.42
CA ARG A 155 4.89 7.11 -22.77
C ARG A 155 3.39 7.37 -22.76
N LEU A 156 2.98 8.63 -22.60
CA LEU A 156 1.56 9.00 -22.60
C LEU A 156 0.92 8.93 -23.99
N ASP A 157 1.71 9.04 -25.05
CA ASP A 157 1.25 8.88 -26.43
C ASP A 157 1.10 7.40 -26.83
N GLU A 158 1.80 6.49 -26.14
CA GLU A 158 1.71 5.06 -26.40
C GLU A 158 0.44 4.45 -25.77
N SER A 159 -0.35 3.72 -26.56
CA SER A 159 -1.42 2.88 -26.02
C SER A 159 -0.79 1.66 -25.31
N VAL A 160 -0.72 1.72 -23.98
CA VAL A 160 -0.16 0.64 -23.16
C VAL A 160 -1.09 -0.58 -23.08
N ASP A 161 -2.39 -0.37 -23.18
CA ASP A 161 -3.35 -1.47 -23.16
C ASP A 161 -3.47 -2.15 -24.53
N ARG A 162 -2.71 -3.24 -24.70
CA ARG A 162 -2.75 -4.08 -25.89
C ARG A 162 -3.72 -5.27 -25.75
N ARG A 163 -4.53 -5.30 -24.69
CA ARG A 163 -5.46 -6.42 -24.47
C ARG A 163 -6.61 -6.34 -25.45
N GLU A 164 -6.93 -7.47 -26.06
CA GLU A 164 -8.05 -7.58 -27.02
C GLU A 164 -9.41 -7.54 -26.33
N ARG A 165 -9.47 -7.85 -25.02
CA ARG A 165 -10.70 -7.89 -24.24
C ARG A 165 -10.65 -6.90 -23.09
N GLN A 166 -11.68 -6.07 -23.01
CA GLN A 166 -11.98 -5.25 -21.83
C GLN A 166 -12.83 -6.06 -20.86
N LEU A 167 -12.50 -5.98 -19.57
CA LEU A 167 -13.28 -6.59 -18.50
C LEU A 167 -14.19 -5.54 -17.89
N GLN A 168 -15.49 -5.82 -17.79
CA GLN A 168 -16.37 -4.98 -16.99
C GLN A 168 -16.35 -5.46 -15.54
N VAL A 169 -15.95 -4.55 -14.63
CA VAL A 169 -15.75 -4.86 -13.21
C VAL A 169 -16.71 -4.03 -12.37
N THR A 170 -17.45 -4.70 -11.49
CA THR A 170 -18.34 -4.06 -10.52
C THR A 170 -17.74 -4.14 -9.11
N LEU A 171 -17.40 -2.98 -8.54
CA LEU A 171 -16.92 -2.86 -7.16
C LEU A 171 -18.09 -2.65 -6.21
N VAL A 172 -18.22 -3.50 -5.20
CA VAL A 172 -19.36 -3.46 -4.26
C VAL A 172 -18.90 -2.92 -2.91
N GLN A 173 -19.39 -1.74 -2.53
CA GLN A 173 -19.00 -1.08 -1.29
C GLN A 173 -20.14 -1.10 -0.26
N GLY A 174 -20.03 -2.01 0.71
CA GLY A 174 -21.09 -2.24 1.71
C GLY A 174 -21.19 -1.16 2.80
N ASN A 175 -20.15 -0.35 3.00
CA ASN A 175 -20.06 0.66 4.07
C ASN A 175 -20.42 0.10 5.47
N ILE A 176 -19.92 -1.08 5.79
CA ILE A 176 -20.16 -1.77 7.07
C ILE A 176 -19.36 -1.09 8.17
N ASP A 177 -20.04 -0.68 9.25
CA ASP A 177 -19.39 -0.07 10.40
C ASP A 177 -18.38 -1.04 11.05
N GLN A 178 -17.17 -0.54 11.27
CA GLN A 178 -16.07 -1.29 11.87
C GLN A 178 -16.42 -1.84 13.26
N ALA A 179 -17.25 -1.14 14.03
CA ALA A 179 -17.65 -1.54 15.38
C ALA A 179 -18.47 -2.85 15.40
N VAL A 180 -19.15 -3.18 14.31
CA VAL A 180 -20.01 -4.38 14.21
C VAL A 180 -19.51 -5.39 13.19
N LYS A 181 -18.47 -5.07 12.41
CA LYS A 181 -17.95 -5.89 11.30
C LYS A 181 -17.70 -7.34 11.69
N TRP A 182 -17.13 -7.58 12.87
CA TRP A 182 -16.77 -8.92 13.35
C TRP A 182 -17.82 -9.55 14.27
N SER A 183 -18.98 -8.92 14.46
CA SER A 183 -20.05 -9.46 15.31
C SER A 183 -20.77 -10.60 14.60
N PRO A 184 -20.84 -11.82 15.20
CA PRO A 184 -21.59 -12.94 14.61
C PRO A 184 -23.06 -12.59 14.33
N ALA A 185 -23.67 -11.78 15.19
CA ALA A 185 -25.06 -11.34 15.04
C ALA A 185 -25.29 -10.44 13.80
N TYR A 186 -24.23 -9.81 13.27
CA TYR A 186 -24.29 -8.95 12.10
C TYR A 186 -23.87 -9.63 10.80
N GLN A 187 -23.30 -10.85 10.84
CA GLN A 187 -22.79 -11.55 9.66
C GLN A 187 -23.84 -11.71 8.56
N LYS A 188 -25.05 -12.18 8.92
CA LYS A 188 -26.16 -12.35 7.96
C LYS A 188 -26.52 -11.02 7.29
N LYS A 189 -26.69 -9.96 8.09
CA LYS A 189 -26.99 -8.61 7.59
C LYS A 189 -25.90 -8.10 6.65
N THR A 190 -24.63 -8.37 6.96
CA THR A 190 -23.49 -8.00 6.10
C THR A 190 -23.56 -8.73 4.76
N VAL A 191 -23.79 -10.04 4.75
CA VAL A 191 -23.96 -10.83 3.51
C VAL A 191 -25.16 -10.33 2.71
N ASP A 192 -26.29 -10.06 3.35
CA ASP A 192 -27.49 -9.54 2.70
C ASP A 192 -27.24 -8.19 2.02
N ILE A 193 -26.45 -7.31 2.64
CA ILE A 193 -26.07 -6.02 2.04
C ILE A 193 -25.27 -6.25 0.76
N TYR A 194 -24.21 -7.07 0.81
CA TYR A 194 -23.38 -7.34 -0.35
C TYR A 194 -24.16 -8.06 -1.46
N ARG A 195 -24.95 -9.08 -1.10
CA ARG A 195 -25.82 -9.82 -2.02
C ARG A 195 -26.81 -8.88 -2.71
N ARG A 196 -27.52 -8.03 -1.95
CA ARG A 196 -28.45 -7.05 -2.53
C ARG A 196 -27.73 -6.10 -3.49
N LEU A 197 -26.63 -5.48 -3.06
CA LEU A 197 -25.88 -4.53 -3.90
C LEU A 197 -25.36 -5.18 -5.19
N SER A 198 -24.91 -6.44 -5.13
CA SER A 198 -24.49 -7.19 -6.31
C SER A 198 -25.65 -7.53 -7.24
N LEU A 199 -26.80 -7.93 -6.70
CA LEU A 199 -27.96 -8.32 -7.50
C LEU A 199 -28.73 -7.13 -8.10
N ASP A 200 -28.67 -5.96 -7.44
CA ASP A 200 -29.27 -4.70 -7.90
C ASP A 200 -28.38 -3.96 -8.91
N ALA A 201 -27.09 -4.32 -9.00
CA ALA A 201 -26.18 -3.74 -9.99
C ALA A 201 -26.59 -4.15 -11.43
N PRO A 202 -26.30 -3.30 -12.44
CA PRO A 202 -26.52 -3.67 -13.84
C PRO A 202 -25.82 -4.99 -14.20
N LYS A 203 -26.62 -6.02 -14.49
CA LYS A 203 -26.13 -7.38 -14.76
C LYS A 203 -25.58 -7.53 -16.19
N ASP A 204 -26.10 -6.74 -17.12
CA ASP A 204 -25.72 -6.82 -18.53
C ASP A 204 -24.26 -6.37 -18.70
N GLY A 205 -23.38 -7.34 -18.88
CA GLY A 205 -21.98 -7.12 -19.24
C GLY A 205 -20.95 -7.25 -18.13
N THR A 206 -21.34 -7.40 -16.85
CA THR A 206 -20.35 -7.53 -15.76
C THR A 206 -19.63 -8.88 -15.80
N ASP A 207 -18.31 -8.85 -16.04
CA ASP A 207 -17.45 -10.05 -16.00
C ASP A 207 -17.09 -10.44 -14.55
N LEU A 208 -16.79 -9.45 -13.71
CA LEU A 208 -16.24 -9.66 -12.37
C LEU A 208 -16.86 -8.71 -11.33
N PHE A 209 -17.41 -9.29 -10.27
CA PHE A 209 -17.75 -8.57 -9.05
C PHE A 209 -16.59 -8.61 -8.07
N ILE A 210 -16.34 -7.50 -7.36
CA ILE A 210 -15.33 -7.42 -6.32
C ILE A 210 -15.96 -6.91 -5.02
N TRP A 211 -15.83 -7.69 -3.97
CA TRP A 211 -16.14 -7.28 -2.59
C TRP A 211 -14.83 -6.98 -1.84
N PRO A 212 -14.83 -6.03 -0.89
CA PRO A 212 -13.62 -5.58 -0.20
C PRO A 212 -13.05 -6.62 0.76
N GLU A 213 -11.92 -6.26 1.38
CA GLU A 213 -11.25 -7.04 2.42
C GLU A 213 -12.19 -7.39 3.59
N SER A 214 -12.22 -8.68 3.93
CA SER A 214 -13.08 -9.27 4.97
C SER A 214 -14.57 -8.89 4.81
N ALA A 215 -15.06 -8.85 3.57
CA ALA A 215 -16.50 -8.67 3.26
C ALA A 215 -17.35 -9.82 3.81
N THR A 216 -16.78 -11.02 3.96
CA THR A 216 -17.38 -12.15 4.65
C THR A 216 -16.71 -12.33 6.01
N PRO A 217 -17.25 -11.77 7.11
CA PRO A 217 -16.62 -11.83 8.44
C PRO A 217 -16.83 -13.19 9.13
N PHE A 218 -16.62 -14.28 8.40
CA PHE A 218 -16.69 -15.68 8.82
C PHE A 218 -15.79 -16.52 7.89
N TYR A 219 -15.44 -17.74 8.28
CA TYR A 219 -14.63 -18.63 7.45
C TYR A 219 -15.44 -19.20 6.28
N PHE A 220 -15.37 -18.55 5.11
CA PHE A 220 -16.04 -18.99 3.89
C PHE A 220 -15.78 -20.47 3.56
N GLN A 221 -14.54 -20.93 3.77
CA GLN A 221 -14.10 -22.32 3.50
C GLN A 221 -14.87 -23.40 4.25
N GLU A 222 -15.61 -23.07 5.32
CA GLU A 222 -16.41 -24.05 6.07
C GLU A 222 -17.71 -24.44 5.35
N GLY A 223 -18.14 -23.72 4.30
CA GLY A 223 -19.28 -24.11 3.46
C GLY A 223 -20.65 -24.08 4.17
N ARG A 224 -20.78 -23.32 5.26
CA ARG A 224 -22.03 -23.12 6.00
C ARG A 224 -23.05 -22.29 5.21
N GLU A 225 -24.24 -22.09 5.76
CA GLU A 225 -25.36 -21.36 5.14
C GLU A 225 -24.96 -20.04 4.50
N LEU A 226 -24.26 -19.15 5.23
CA LEU A 226 -23.80 -17.86 4.69
C LEU A 226 -22.83 -18.01 3.52
N ALA A 227 -21.98 -19.05 3.50
CA ALA A 227 -21.09 -19.29 2.37
C ALA A 227 -21.88 -19.67 1.10
N ARG A 228 -23.00 -20.39 1.25
CA ARG A 228 -23.89 -20.72 0.13
C ARG A 228 -24.55 -19.47 -0.44
N GLU A 229 -24.98 -18.54 0.41
CA GLU A 229 -25.54 -17.25 -0.05
C GLU A 229 -24.51 -16.40 -0.82
N VAL A 230 -23.23 -16.47 -0.46
CA VAL A 230 -22.15 -15.82 -1.22
C VAL A 230 -21.95 -16.50 -2.58
N VAL A 231 -21.98 -17.83 -2.62
CA VAL A 231 -21.92 -18.60 -3.88
C VAL A 231 -23.10 -18.28 -4.79
N GLU A 232 -24.30 -18.09 -4.25
CA GLU A 232 -25.49 -17.71 -5.02
C GLU A 232 -25.30 -16.39 -5.78
N VAL A 233 -24.51 -15.45 -5.27
CA VAL A 233 -24.25 -14.20 -5.98
C VAL A 233 -23.57 -14.47 -7.32
N ALA A 234 -22.50 -15.26 -7.31
CA ALA A 234 -21.77 -15.61 -8.53
C ALA A 234 -22.66 -16.37 -9.54
N THR A 235 -23.52 -17.28 -9.07
CA THR A 235 -24.42 -18.06 -9.92
C THR A 235 -25.60 -17.24 -10.46
N MET A 236 -26.20 -16.37 -9.63
CA MET A 236 -27.34 -15.54 -10.03
C MET A 236 -26.94 -14.37 -10.95
N THR A 237 -25.71 -13.88 -10.85
CA THR A 237 -25.18 -12.88 -11.80
C THR A 237 -24.54 -13.51 -13.02
N ASN A 238 -24.23 -14.82 -12.98
CA ASN A 238 -23.45 -15.52 -14.00
C ASN A 238 -22.09 -14.83 -14.27
N SER A 239 -21.42 -14.41 -13.20
CA SER A 239 -20.16 -13.64 -13.25
C SER A 239 -19.15 -14.21 -12.26
N TYR A 240 -17.88 -13.82 -12.40
CA TYR A 240 -16.88 -14.10 -11.37
C TYR A 240 -17.12 -13.24 -10.12
N LEU A 241 -16.76 -13.75 -8.96
CA LEU A 241 -16.81 -13.00 -7.69
C LEU A 241 -15.48 -13.13 -6.95
N LEU A 242 -14.77 -12.01 -6.80
CA LEU A 242 -13.59 -11.89 -5.93
C LEU A 242 -14.01 -11.23 -4.62
N PHE A 243 -13.71 -11.85 -3.47
CA PHE A 243 -14.12 -11.30 -2.17
C PHE A 243 -13.14 -11.64 -1.06
N GLY A 244 -13.03 -10.74 -0.08
CA GLY A 244 -12.19 -10.94 1.10
C GLY A 244 -12.88 -11.74 2.21
N SER A 245 -12.19 -12.74 2.76
CA SER A 245 -12.63 -13.59 3.87
C SER A 245 -11.42 -13.97 4.75
N PRO A 246 -11.59 -14.13 6.08
CA PRO A 246 -10.61 -14.89 6.84
C PRO A 246 -10.62 -16.35 6.35
N ALA A 247 -9.47 -16.99 6.42
CA ALA A 247 -9.24 -18.39 6.13
C ALA A 247 -8.36 -19.01 7.20
N TYR A 248 -8.23 -20.34 7.18
CA TYR A 248 -7.24 -21.02 7.98
C TYR A 248 -6.71 -22.28 7.30
N GLU A 249 -5.50 -22.66 7.65
CA GLU A 249 -4.94 -23.97 7.34
C GLU A 249 -4.79 -24.77 8.62
N ARG A 250 -5.05 -26.07 8.53
CA ARG A 250 -4.91 -26.98 9.66
C ARG A 250 -3.81 -27.98 9.36
N ALA A 251 -2.76 -27.93 10.17
CA ALA A 251 -1.71 -28.94 10.20
C ALA A 251 -1.66 -29.54 11.60
N ASN A 252 -1.89 -30.85 11.73
CA ASN A 252 -2.03 -31.54 13.01
C ASN A 252 -3.16 -30.94 13.89
N GLN A 253 -2.81 -30.35 15.03
CA GLN A 253 -3.71 -29.68 15.98
C GLN A 253 -3.60 -28.15 15.96
N ASP A 254 -2.72 -27.60 15.11
CA ASP A 254 -2.46 -26.17 15.03
C ASP A 254 -3.24 -25.54 13.87
N TYR A 255 -3.66 -24.30 14.10
CA TYR A 255 -4.38 -23.47 13.12
C TYR A 255 -3.51 -22.30 12.70
N THR A 256 -3.33 -22.16 11.40
CA THR A 256 -2.70 -21.00 10.78
C THR A 256 -3.81 -20.12 10.20
N PHE A 257 -4.08 -18.97 10.81
CA PHE A 257 -5.10 -18.04 10.30
C PHE A 257 -4.53 -17.18 9.17
N LEU A 258 -5.34 -16.90 8.16
CA LEU A 258 -4.96 -16.18 6.94
C LEU A 258 -6.01 -15.10 6.60
N ASN A 259 -5.56 -13.97 6.06
CA ASN A 259 -6.42 -12.95 5.47
C ASN A 259 -6.41 -13.13 3.96
N SER A 260 -7.54 -13.53 3.38
CA SER A 260 -7.55 -14.13 2.05
C SER A 260 -8.57 -13.47 1.13
N ALA A 261 -8.26 -13.49 -0.16
CA ALA A 261 -9.20 -13.21 -1.24
C ALA A 261 -9.55 -14.51 -1.97
N PHE A 262 -10.84 -14.84 -2.05
CA PHE A 262 -11.35 -16.01 -2.76
C PHE A 262 -11.94 -15.58 -4.11
N LEU A 263 -11.73 -16.39 -5.14
CA LEU A 263 -12.33 -16.21 -6.47
C LEU A 263 -13.34 -17.33 -6.75
N LEU A 264 -14.60 -16.97 -6.97
CA LEU A 264 -15.63 -17.86 -7.49
C LEU A 264 -15.80 -17.69 -8.99
N GLY A 265 -16.06 -18.80 -9.68
CA GLY A 265 -16.53 -18.79 -11.05
C GLY A 265 -18.04 -18.59 -11.17
N PRO A 266 -18.56 -18.29 -12.38
CA PRO A 266 -20.00 -18.15 -12.64
C PRO A 266 -20.85 -19.36 -12.24
N GLY A 267 -20.26 -20.57 -12.20
CA GLY A 267 -20.92 -21.78 -11.72
C GLY A 267 -20.91 -21.97 -10.20
N GLY A 268 -20.37 -21.01 -9.43
CA GLY A 268 -20.27 -21.07 -7.98
C GLY A 268 -19.09 -21.89 -7.43
N SER A 269 -18.23 -22.44 -8.29
CA SER A 269 -17.03 -23.16 -7.88
C SER A 269 -15.93 -22.20 -7.41
N VAL A 270 -15.19 -22.61 -6.38
CA VAL A 270 -13.97 -21.90 -5.94
C VAL A 270 -12.86 -22.18 -6.95
N LEU A 271 -12.39 -21.15 -7.63
CA LEU A 271 -11.32 -21.25 -8.63
C LEU A 271 -9.93 -21.04 -8.03
N GLY A 272 -9.85 -20.32 -6.91
CA GLY A 272 -8.61 -20.11 -6.19
C GLY A 272 -8.75 -19.20 -4.98
N ARG A 273 -7.67 -19.13 -4.21
CA ARG A 273 -7.51 -18.28 -3.02
C ARG A 273 -6.13 -17.62 -3.09
N SER A 274 -6.06 -16.33 -2.77
CA SER A 274 -4.82 -15.58 -2.63
C SER A 274 -4.74 -15.09 -1.18
N ASP A 275 -3.63 -15.38 -0.52
CA ASP A 275 -3.44 -15.13 0.91
C ASP A 275 -2.49 -13.94 1.08
N LYS A 276 -2.88 -12.98 1.93
CA LYS A 276 -2.09 -11.77 2.23
C LYS A 276 -0.68 -12.14 2.67
N VAL A 277 0.33 -11.61 2.00
CA VAL A 277 1.75 -11.87 2.21
C VAL A 277 2.35 -10.88 3.20
N HIS A 278 2.04 -9.59 3.07
CA HIS A 278 2.59 -8.54 3.91
C HIS A 278 1.58 -8.08 4.97
N LEU A 279 1.81 -8.49 6.22
CA LEU A 279 0.93 -8.21 7.34
C LEU A 279 1.20 -6.83 7.95
N VAL A 280 0.16 -6.20 8.50
CA VAL A 280 0.27 -4.92 9.21
C VAL A 280 0.81 -5.14 10.64
N PRO A 281 1.99 -4.58 11.00
CA PRO A 281 2.51 -4.65 12.36
C PRO A 281 1.55 -4.02 13.36
N PHE A 282 1.37 -4.66 14.53
CA PHE A 282 0.42 -4.31 15.60
C PHE A 282 -1.07 -4.38 15.22
N GLY A 283 -1.38 -4.52 13.94
CA GLY A 283 -2.72 -4.77 13.41
C GLY A 283 -3.06 -6.25 13.37
N GLU A 284 -2.28 -6.99 12.58
CA GLU A 284 -2.52 -8.40 12.25
C GLU A 284 -1.61 -9.35 13.03
N TYR A 285 -0.46 -8.85 13.49
CA TYR A 285 0.47 -9.54 14.38
C TYR A 285 1.14 -8.55 15.34
N VAL A 286 1.69 -9.03 16.47
CA VAL A 286 2.46 -8.21 17.41
C VAL A 286 3.97 -8.48 17.21
N PRO A 287 4.75 -7.53 16.64
CA PRO A 287 6.19 -7.65 16.58
C PRO A 287 6.76 -7.86 17.99
N LEU A 288 7.63 -8.86 18.17
CA LEU A 288 8.20 -9.22 19.48
C LEU A 288 7.13 -9.52 20.54
N GLY A 289 5.99 -10.14 20.17
CA GLY A 289 4.88 -10.41 21.08
C GLY A 289 5.25 -11.13 22.38
N SER A 290 6.32 -11.95 22.37
CA SER A 290 6.86 -12.59 23.59
C SER A 290 7.41 -11.59 24.63
N LEU A 291 7.80 -10.39 24.21
CA LEU A 291 8.30 -9.29 25.05
C LEU A 291 7.23 -8.23 25.36
N LEU A 292 6.08 -8.26 24.68
CA LEU A 292 5.00 -7.27 24.78
C LEU A 292 3.62 -7.92 25.06
N PRO A 293 3.49 -8.75 26.12
CA PRO A 293 2.25 -9.50 26.38
C PRO A 293 1.05 -8.61 26.80
N PHE A 294 1.27 -7.32 27.03
CA PHE A 294 0.25 -6.35 27.48
C PHE A 294 -0.41 -5.56 26.33
N ILE A 295 -0.04 -5.83 25.08
CA ILE A 295 -0.60 -5.14 23.90
C ILE A 295 -1.63 -6.06 23.23
N ASP A 296 -2.91 -5.74 23.40
CA ASP A 296 -3.99 -6.32 22.60
C ASP A 296 -3.98 -5.73 21.17
N LYS A 297 -4.41 -6.52 20.18
CA LYS A 297 -4.33 -6.13 18.75
C LYS A 297 -5.36 -5.08 18.36
N LEU A 298 -5.02 -4.31 17.33
CA LEU A 298 -5.92 -3.33 16.71
C LEU A 298 -7.08 -4.00 15.93
N VAL A 299 -6.88 -5.22 15.41
CA VAL A 299 -7.94 -6.03 14.78
C VAL A 299 -8.49 -7.01 15.82
N VAL A 300 -9.61 -6.64 16.42
CA VAL A 300 -10.29 -7.44 17.45
C VAL A 300 -11.00 -8.64 16.81
N GLY A 301 -10.70 -9.86 17.26
CA GLY A 301 -11.54 -11.05 17.05
C GLY A 301 -10.93 -12.24 16.31
N ILE A 302 -9.72 -12.14 15.76
CA ILE A 302 -9.01 -13.25 15.08
C ILE A 302 -7.58 -13.36 15.63
N GLY A 303 -7.03 -14.58 15.71
CA GLY A 303 -5.66 -14.88 16.16
C GLY A 303 -4.56 -14.19 15.33
N ASP A 304 -3.29 -14.55 15.51
CA ASP A 304 -2.22 -14.02 14.63
C ASP A 304 -2.42 -14.53 13.20
N PHE A 305 -2.55 -13.60 12.25
CA PHE A 305 -2.49 -13.97 10.85
C PHE A 305 -1.06 -14.37 10.51
N SER A 306 -0.93 -15.33 9.60
CA SER A 306 0.33 -15.74 9.02
C SER A 306 0.44 -15.24 7.57
N PRO A 307 1.66 -14.95 7.09
CA PRO A 307 1.86 -14.52 5.71
C PRO A 307 1.58 -15.67 4.73
N GLY A 308 0.90 -15.35 3.63
CA GLY A 308 0.69 -16.22 2.48
C GLY A 308 1.87 -16.24 1.51
N THR A 309 1.61 -16.72 0.29
CA THR A 309 2.54 -16.67 -0.84
C THR A 309 1.92 -15.94 -2.02
N VAL A 310 2.73 -15.21 -2.80
CA VAL A 310 2.25 -14.49 -3.99
C VAL A 310 1.77 -15.51 -5.02
N SER A 311 0.47 -15.52 -5.27
CA SER A 311 -0.17 -16.44 -6.21
C SER A 311 -1.28 -15.72 -6.98
N PRO A 312 -1.07 -15.41 -8.27
CA PRO A 312 -2.10 -14.81 -9.11
C PRO A 312 -3.29 -15.76 -9.31
N LEU A 313 -4.50 -15.23 -9.21
CA LEU A 313 -5.73 -16.00 -9.41
C LEU A 313 -6.06 -16.13 -10.90
N SER A 314 -6.41 -17.34 -11.34
CA SER A 314 -6.73 -17.59 -12.75
C SER A 314 -8.22 -17.39 -13.03
N MET A 315 -8.53 -16.54 -14.01
CA MET A 315 -9.88 -16.17 -14.44
C MET A 315 -9.97 -16.27 -15.97
N ASN A 316 -10.38 -17.43 -16.50
CA ASN A 316 -10.56 -17.68 -17.94
C ASN A 316 -9.42 -17.15 -18.85
N GLY A 317 -8.19 -17.61 -18.60
CA GLY A 317 -7.00 -17.17 -19.33
C GLY A 317 -6.42 -15.83 -18.88
N THR A 318 -7.13 -15.05 -18.07
CA THR A 318 -6.60 -13.85 -17.38
C THR A 318 -6.02 -14.23 -16.02
N ARG A 319 -4.91 -13.61 -15.61
CA ARG A 319 -4.37 -13.74 -14.26
C ARG A 319 -4.59 -12.45 -13.47
N LEU A 320 -5.14 -12.57 -12.27
CA LEU A 320 -5.41 -11.46 -11.35
C LEU A 320 -4.33 -11.44 -10.27
N GLY A 321 -3.53 -10.37 -10.22
CA GLY A 321 -2.70 -10.05 -9.06
C GLY A 321 -3.59 -9.42 -7.99
N VAL A 322 -3.54 -9.95 -6.77
CA VAL A 322 -4.36 -9.47 -5.65
C VAL A 322 -3.45 -8.95 -4.55
N LEU A 323 -3.62 -7.68 -4.21
CA LEU A 323 -2.95 -7.03 -3.08
C LEU A 323 -4.02 -6.66 -2.05
N VAL A 324 -3.87 -7.15 -0.83
CA VAL A 324 -4.82 -6.94 0.25
C VAL A 324 -4.35 -5.76 1.10
N CYS A 325 -5.09 -4.65 1.02
CA CYS A 325 -4.94 -3.50 1.91
C CYS A 325 -3.52 -2.90 1.89
N TYR A 326 -2.79 -3.02 3.01
CA TYR A 326 -1.45 -2.45 3.21
C TYR A 326 -0.41 -2.93 2.18
N GLU A 327 -0.63 -4.06 1.51
CA GLU A 327 0.28 -4.55 0.47
C GLU A 327 0.44 -3.60 -0.71
N ALA A 328 -0.57 -2.77 -1.01
CA ALA A 328 -0.57 -1.86 -2.15
C ALA A 328 0.51 -0.76 -2.09
N ILE A 329 1.12 -0.52 -0.91
CA ILE A 329 2.19 0.47 -0.76
C ILE A 329 3.60 -0.13 -0.87
N PHE A 330 3.71 -1.44 -1.12
CA PHE A 330 4.99 -2.16 -1.30
C PHE A 330 5.19 -2.45 -2.79
N PRO A 331 5.99 -1.66 -3.51
CA PRO A 331 6.16 -1.79 -4.96
C PRO A 331 6.64 -3.18 -5.40
N GLU A 332 7.40 -3.88 -4.56
CA GLU A 332 7.96 -5.20 -4.84
C GLU A 332 6.94 -6.35 -4.87
N LEU A 333 5.70 -6.11 -4.38
CA LEU A 333 4.62 -7.11 -4.40
C LEU A 333 3.77 -7.04 -5.68
N ALA A 334 3.90 -5.97 -6.46
CA ALA A 334 3.04 -5.65 -7.62
C ALA A 334 3.61 -6.14 -8.97
#